data_AF-A0A2U9K6I6-F1
#
_entry.id   AF-A0A2U9K6I6-F1
#
_cell.length_a   1.000
_cell.length_b   1.000
_cell.length_c   1.000
_cell.angle_alpha   90.00
_cell.angle_beta   90.00
_cell.angle_gamma   90.00
#
_symmetry.space_group_name_H-M   'P 1'
#
loop_
_entity.id
_entity.type
_entity.pdbx_description
1 polymer ?
#
loop_
_entity_poly.entity_id
_entity_poly.type
_entity_poly.pdbx_seq_one_letter_code
_entity_poly.pdbx_strand_id
1 'polypeptide(L)'
;EGLEASGSVYICTLCDATRLEASQNLVLHAITRSHAENLQRYELWRSNPYHESADELRDRVKGVSAKPFMETVPSIDALHCDIGNAAEFYKLFQLEIGEVYKQPQASREERKRWQAT
;
A
#
# COMPACT_ATOMS: atom_id res chain seq x y z
N GLU A 1 -11.40 0.38 -9.71
CA GLU A 1 -11.25 -0.85 -8.89
C GLU A 1 -11.77 -0.78 -7.45
N GLY A 2 -12.23 0.37 -6.93
CA GLY A 2 -12.98 0.39 -5.65
C GLY A 2 -12.17 0.07 -4.38
N LEU A 3 -10.84 0.16 -4.48
CA LEU A 3 -9.89 -0.06 -3.39
C LEU A 3 -9.82 1.17 -2.47
N GLU A 4 -9.45 0.94 -1.22
CA GLU A 4 -8.98 2.00 -0.33
C GLU A 4 -7.79 2.76 -0.94
N ALA A 5 -7.63 4.03 -0.54
CA ALA A 5 -6.59 4.91 -1.07
C ALA A 5 -5.16 4.45 -0.68
N SER A 6 -4.15 5.02 -1.35
CA SER A 6 -2.73 4.62 -1.32
C SER A 6 -2.04 4.61 0.06
N GLY A 7 -2.69 5.17 1.10
CA GLY A 7 -2.21 5.11 2.49
C GLY A 7 -2.68 3.88 3.28
N SER A 8 -3.50 3.01 2.67
CA SER A 8 -4.05 1.82 3.33
C SER A 8 -2.96 0.82 3.78
N VAL A 9 -3.39 -0.11 4.65
CA VAL A 9 -2.64 -1.32 4.99
C VAL A 9 -2.59 -2.28 3.79
N TYR A 10 -3.61 -2.30 2.91
CA TYR A 10 -3.57 -3.08 1.67
C TYR A 10 -2.90 -2.26 0.57
N ILE A 11 -1.61 -2.51 0.36
CA ILE A 11 -0.75 -1.61 -0.43
C ILE A 11 -0.75 -1.91 -1.93
N CYS A 12 -1.15 -3.12 -2.32
CA CYS A 12 -0.98 -3.60 -3.69
C CYS A 12 -2.30 -3.56 -4.44
N THR A 13 -2.32 -3.06 -5.67
CA THR A 13 -3.49 -3.16 -6.56
C THR A 13 -3.61 -4.54 -7.22
N LEU A 14 -2.56 -5.36 -7.14
CA LEU A 14 -2.46 -6.66 -7.84
C LEU A 14 -2.60 -7.87 -6.90
N CYS A 15 -2.29 -7.75 -5.60
CA CYS A 15 -2.36 -8.83 -4.63
C CYS A 15 -2.95 -8.36 -3.29
N ASP A 16 -3.19 -9.31 -2.37
CA ASP A 16 -3.85 -9.04 -1.09
C ASP A 16 -2.93 -8.79 0.09
N ALA A 17 -1.62 -8.73 -0.16
CA ALA A 17 -0.63 -8.54 0.88
C ALA A 17 -0.86 -7.21 1.63
N THR A 18 -0.83 -7.31 2.95
CA THR A 18 -0.76 -6.15 3.82
C THR A 18 0.65 -5.53 3.81
N ARG A 19 0.76 -4.28 4.28
CA ARG A 19 2.04 -3.59 4.45
C ARG A 19 3.04 -4.39 5.29
N LEU A 20 2.56 -5.05 6.35
CA LEU A 20 3.41 -5.85 7.22
C LEU A 20 3.88 -7.12 6.51
N GLU A 21 2.98 -7.88 5.89
CA GLU A 21 3.33 -9.11 5.17
C GLU A 21 4.32 -8.83 4.04
N ALA A 22 4.08 -7.78 3.26
CA ALA A 22 4.98 -7.38 2.17
C ALA A 22 6.36 -6.91 2.68
N SER A 23 6.48 -6.43 3.91
CA SER A 23 7.77 -6.07 4.51
C SER A 23 8.57 -7.30 4.98
N GLN A 24 7.88 -8.40 5.28
CA GLN A 24 8.49 -9.66 5.73
C GLN A 24 8.84 -10.58 4.55
N ASN A 25 7.99 -10.60 3.53
CA ASN A 25 8.21 -11.32 2.28
C ASN A 25 8.23 -10.30 1.14
N LEU A 26 9.42 -9.96 0.64
CA LEU A 26 9.58 -8.85 -0.31
C LEU A 26 9.24 -9.24 -1.76
N VAL A 27 9.51 -10.49 -2.16
CA VAL A 27 9.56 -10.87 -3.59
C VAL A 27 8.59 -11.98 -3.99
N LEU A 28 8.10 -12.79 -3.04
CA LEU A 28 7.26 -13.94 -3.35
C LEU A 28 5.78 -13.58 -3.23
N HIS A 29 5.24 -12.98 -4.28
CA HIS A 29 3.81 -12.65 -4.40
C HIS A 29 3.25 -13.11 -5.75
N ALA A 30 1.95 -13.32 -5.81
CA ALA A 30 1.21 -13.62 -7.03
C ALA A 30 0.13 -12.57 -7.30
N ILE A 31 -0.20 -12.35 -8.57
CA ILE A 31 -1.33 -11.51 -8.96
C ILE A 31 -2.61 -12.29 -8.67
N THR A 32 -3.44 -11.75 -7.78
CA THR A 32 -4.74 -12.33 -7.41
C THR A 32 -5.89 -11.42 -7.82
N ARG A 33 -5.73 -10.11 -7.63
CA ARG A 33 -6.81 -9.13 -7.84
C ARG A 33 -7.18 -8.99 -9.32
N SER A 34 -8.48 -8.92 -9.57
CA SER A 34 -9.06 -8.65 -10.87
C SER A 34 -10.34 -7.84 -10.73
N HIS A 35 -10.81 -7.24 -11.82
CA HIS A 35 -12.05 -6.46 -11.82
C HIS A 35 -13.27 -7.30 -11.37
N ALA A 36 -13.38 -8.53 -11.89
CA ALA A 36 -14.44 -9.46 -11.53
C ALA A 36 -14.42 -9.83 -10.04
N GLU A 37 -13.23 -10.09 -9.50
CA GLU A 37 -13.08 -10.40 -8.08
C GLU A 37 -13.41 -9.19 -7.19
N ASN A 38 -12.99 -7.98 -7.59
CA ASN A 38 -13.31 -6.77 -6.84
C ASN A 38 -14.82 -6.49 -6.81
N LEU A 39 -15.56 -6.79 -7.88
CA LEU A 39 -17.02 -6.72 -7.88
C LEU A 39 -17.64 -7.70 -6.86
N GLN A 40 -17.16 -8.94 -6.81
CA GLN A 40 -17.63 -9.93 -5.83
C GLN A 40 -17.33 -9.50 -4.39
N ARG A 41 -16.10 -9.02 -4.14
CA ARG A 41 -15.69 -8.49 -2.83
C ARG A 41 -16.53 -7.30 -2.40
N TYR A 42 -16.88 -6.41 -3.33
CA TYR A 42 -17.79 -5.31 -3.04
C TYR A 42 -19.20 -5.79 -2.67
N GLU A 43 -19.73 -6.82 -3.34
CA GLU A 43 -21.04 -7.36 -2.95
C GLU A 43 -21.00 -8.02 -1.57
N LEU A 44 -19.89 -8.67 -1.20
CA LEU A 44 -19.66 -9.16 0.17
C LEU A 44 -19.60 -8.02 1.18
N TRP A 45 -18.85 -6.96 0.88
CA TRP A 45 -18.77 -5.75 1.70
C TRP A 45 -20.14 -5.12 1.94
N ARG A 46 -20.93 -4.95 0.87
CA ARG A 46 -22.24 -4.30 0.92
C ARG A 46 -23.28 -5.13 1.65
N SER A 47 -23.29 -6.44 1.44
CA SER A 47 -24.32 -7.34 2.01
C SER A 47 -23.98 -7.85 3.40
N ASN A 48 -22.69 -7.92 3.76
CA ASN A 48 -22.18 -8.48 5.02
C ASN A 48 -22.95 -9.73 5.47
N PRO A 49 -22.95 -10.81 4.67
CA PRO A 49 -23.79 -11.98 4.92
C PRO A 49 -23.37 -12.76 6.18
N TYR A 50 -22.15 -12.53 6.65
CA TYR A 50 -21.58 -13.18 7.84
C TYR A 50 -21.73 -12.34 9.11
N HIS A 51 -22.37 -11.15 9.02
CA HIS A 51 -22.56 -10.24 10.15
C HIS A 51 -21.27 -9.92 10.92
N GLU A 52 -20.18 -9.75 10.17
CA GLU A 52 -18.86 -9.43 10.72
C GLU A 52 -18.81 -7.98 11.21
N SER A 53 -17.92 -7.72 12.17
CA SER A 53 -17.56 -6.35 12.53
C SER A 53 -16.88 -5.63 11.36
N ALA A 54 -16.77 -4.30 11.45
CA ALA A 54 -16.17 -3.50 10.39
C ALA A 54 -14.73 -3.92 10.05
N ASP A 55 -13.92 -4.22 11.06
CA ASP A 55 -12.51 -4.61 10.88
C ASP A 55 -12.38 -6.01 10.27
N GLU A 56 -13.20 -6.97 10.74
CA GLU A 56 -13.24 -8.34 10.20
C GLU A 56 -13.71 -8.35 8.74
N LEU A 57 -14.78 -7.61 8.43
CA LEU A 57 -15.32 -7.52 7.08
C LEU A 57 -14.31 -6.84 6.14
N ARG A 58 -13.66 -5.76 6.60
CA ARG A 58 -12.60 -5.07 5.87
C ARG A 58 -11.44 -6.02 5.55
N ASP A 59 -11.07 -6.88 6.49
CA ASP A 59 -10.05 -7.90 6.23
C ASP A 59 -10.53 -8.97 5.26
N ARG A 60 -11.77 -9.45 5.38
CA ARG A 60 -12.35 -10.41 4.44
C ARG A 60 -12.30 -9.91 2.99
N VAL A 61 -12.67 -8.65 2.76
CA VAL A 61 -12.71 -8.04 1.42
C VAL A 61 -11.38 -7.40 1.00
N LYS A 62 -10.35 -7.48 1.84
CA LYS A 62 -8.98 -6.98 1.61
C LYS A 62 -8.97 -5.52 1.15
N GLY A 63 -9.82 -4.68 1.75
CA GLY A 63 -9.86 -3.24 1.48
C GLY A 63 -10.65 -2.80 0.24
N VAL A 64 -11.48 -3.67 -0.36
CA VAL A 64 -12.48 -3.26 -1.37
C VAL A 64 -13.72 -2.71 -0.66
N SER A 65 -13.91 -1.38 -0.68
CA SER A 65 -14.99 -0.70 0.05
C SER A 65 -15.92 0.15 -0.83
N ALA A 66 -15.61 0.26 -2.12
CA ALA A 66 -16.43 0.95 -3.11
C ALA A 66 -16.67 0.07 -4.34
N LYS A 67 -17.78 0.29 -5.04
CA LYS A 67 -18.13 -0.50 -6.22
C LYS A 67 -17.18 -0.16 -7.38
N PRO A 68 -16.43 -1.13 -7.93
CA PRO A 68 -15.73 -0.93 -9.20
C PRO A 68 -16.74 -0.65 -10.31
N PHE A 69 -16.43 0.32 -11.18
CA PHE A 69 -17.31 0.69 -12.31
C PHE A 69 -16.61 0.63 -13.67
N MET A 70 -15.29 0.52 -13.68
CA MET A 70 -14.46 0.44 -14.88
C MET A 70 -13.41 -0.63 -14.65
N GLU A 71 -13.27 -1.52 -15.63
CA GLU A 71 -12.26 -2.57 -15.66
C GLU A 71 -10.91 -1.98 -16.04
N THR A 72 -9.89 -2.30 -15.23
CA THR A 72 -8.50 -1.96 -15.50
C THR A 72 -7.66 -3.23 -15.66
N VAL A 73 -6.60 -3.15 -16.45
CA VAL A 73 -5.63 -4.23 -16.57
C VAL A 73 -4.70 -4.20 -15.35
N PRO A 74 -4.55 -5.31 -14.60
CA PRO A 74 -3.59 -5.37 -13.50
C PRO A 74 -2.17 -5.19 -14.04
N SER A 75 -1.57 -4.03 -13.74
CA SER A 75 -0.24 -3.64 -14.20
C SER A 75 0.37 -2.59 -13.26
N ILE A 76 1.59 -2.17 -13.55
CA ILE A 76 2.31 -1.09 -12.87
C ILE A 76 2.50 0.07 -13.84
N ASP A 77 2.22 1.28 -13.40
CA ASP A 77 2.57 2.51 -14.13
C ASP A 77 4.09 2.74 -14.00
N ALA A 78 4.80 2.68 -15.12
CA ALA A 78 6.25 2.81 -15.15
C ALA A 78 6.73 4.17 -14.61
N LEU A 79 6.10 5.27 -15.02
CA LEU A 79 6.52 6.62 -14.65
C LEU A 79 6.33 6.86 -13.15
N HIS A 80 5.16 6.51 -12.62
CA HIS A 80 4.87 6.70 -11.20
C HIS A 80 5.68 5.73 -10.31
N CYS A 81 6.00 4.53 -10.82
CA CYS A 81 6.91 3.61 -10.15
C CYS A 81 8.32 4.23 -10.03
N ASP A 82 8.87 4.77 -11.11
CA ASP A 82 10.20 5.38 -11.11
C ASP A 82 10.28 6.61 -10.19
N ILE A 83 9.28 7.49 -10.25
CA ILE A 83 9.20 8.66 -9.36
C ILE A 83 9.11 8.22 -7.89
N GLY A 84 8.27 7.24 -7.59
CA GLY A 84 8.10 6.70 -6.24
C GLY A 84 9.39 6.11 -5.69
N ASN A 85 10.07 5.28 -6.48
CA ASN A 85 11.35 4.70 -6.10
C ASN A 85 12.40 5.80 -5.88
N ALA A 86 12.54 6.76 -6.80
CA ALA A 86 13.48 7.86 -6.66
C ALA A 86 13.23 8.69 -5.39
N ALA A 87 11.97 8.92 -5.01
CA ALA A 87 11.62 9.62 -3.79
C ALA A 87 12.03 8.84 -2.51
N GLU A 88 11.86 7.51 -2.51
CA GLU A 88 12.32 6.67 -1.39
C GLU A 88 13.85 6.63 -1.31
N PHE A 89 14.56 6.53 -2.43
CA PHE A 89 16.03 6.66 -2.45
C PHE A 89 16.50 8.04 -1.96
N TYR A 90 15.85 9.12 -2.38
CA TYR A 90 16.15 10.47 -1.90
C TYR A 90 16.00 10.59 -0.38
N LYS A 91 14.98 9.94 0.19
CA LYS A 91 14.79 9.87 1.64
C LYS A 91 15.89 9.03 2.31
N LEU A 92 16.27 7.89 1.74
CA LEU A 92 17.37 7.06 2.25
C LEU A 92 18.68 7.86 2.29
N PHE A 93 19.01 8.64 1.25
CA PHE A 93 20.21 9.49 1.24
C PHE A 93 20.23 10.50 2.39
N GLN A 94 19.10 11.16 2.67
CA GLN A 94 19.00 12.09 3.80
C GLN A 94 19.20 11.39 5.15
N LEU A 95 18.64 10.19 5.31
CA LEU A 95 18.78 9.41 6.54
C LEU A 95 20.21 8.88 6.73
N GLU A 96 20.91 8.58 5.63
CA GLU A 96 22.31 8.13 5.65
C GLU A 96 23.26 9.27 6.01
N ILE A 97 23.06 10.49 5.47
CA ILE A 97 23.78 11.71 5.88
C ILE A 97 23.67 11.93 7.39
N GLY A 98 22.49 11.63 7.96
CA GLY A 98 22.22 11.75 9.38
C GLY A 98 22.65 10.59 10.27
N GLU A 99 23.21 9.52 9.69
CA GLU A 99 23.53 8.27 10.38
C GLU A 99 22.40 7.79 11.31
N VAL A 100 21.13 7.85 10.84
CA VAL A 100 19.93 7.60 11.67
C VAL A 100 19.92 6.22 12.33
N TYR A 101 20.62 5.25 11.73
CA TYR A 101 20.80 3.91 12.31
C TYR A 101 21.58 3.93 13.64
N LYS A 102 22.46 4.92 13.88
CA LYS A 102 23.16 5.14 15.16
C LYS A 102 22.33 5.96 16.14
N GLN A 103 21.64 6.97 15.64
CA GLN A 103 20.80 7.87 16.44
C GLN A 103 19.35 7.88 15.91
N PRO A 104 18.50 6.95 16.40
CA PRO A 104 17.13 6.79 15.88
C PRO A 104 16.24 8.01 16.14
N GLN A 105 16.54 8.75 17.20
CA GLN A 105 15.76 9.90 17.66
C GLN A 105 16.44 11.20 17.22
N ALA A 106 16.26 11.56 15.96
CA ALA A 106 16.69 12.84 15.40
C ALA A 106 15.52 13.84 15.35
N SER A 107 15.79 15.08 15.74
CA SER A 107 14.83 16.19 15.72
C SER A 107 14.42 16.57 14.28
N ARG A 108 13.35 17.36 14.16
CA ARG A 108 12.89 17.86 12.86
C ARG A 108 13.91 18.82 12.24
N GLU A 109 14.59 19.59 13.06
CA GLU A 109 15.62 20.56 12.67
C GLU A 109 16.87 19.86 12.13
N GLU A 110 17.29 18.76 12.76
CA GLU A 110 18.37 17.90 12.24
C GLU A 110 18.03 17.31 10.88
N ARG A 111 16.83 16.73 10.73
CA ARG A 111 16.38 16.17 9.44
C ARG A 111 16.33 17.21 8.33
N LYS A 112 15.91 18.45 8.63
CA LYS A 112 15.95 19.56 7.67
C LYS A 112 17.37 19.94 7.25
N ARG A 113 18.35 19.86 8.16
CA ARG A 113 19.76 20.11 7.83
C ARG A 113 20.32 19.06 6.89
N TRP A 114 20.02 17.78 7.11
CA TRP A 114 20.44 16.70 6.23
C TRP A 114 19.86 16.82 4.81
N GLN A 115 18.61 17.29 4.70
CA GLN A 115 18.00 17.56 3.41
C GLN A 115 18.65 18.73 2.64
N ALA A 116 19.22 19.70 3.36
CA ALA A 116 19.86 20.88 2.77
C ALA A 116 21.36 20.67 2.45
N THR A 117 21.93 19.53 2.86
CA THR A 117 23.33 19.16 2.62
C THR A 117 23.46 18.45 1.28
#